data_AF-A0ABD3XFE8-F1
#
_entry.id   AF-A0ABD3XFE8-F1
#
_cell.length_a   1.000
_cell.length_b   1.000
_cell.length_c   1.000
_cell.angle_alpha   90.00
_cell.angle_beta   90.00
_cell.angle_gamma   90.00
#
_symmetry.space_group_name_H-M   'P 1'
#
loop_
_entity.id
_entity.type
_entity.pdbx_description
1 polymer ?
#
loop_
_entity_poly.entity_id
_entity_poly.type
_entity_poly.pdbx_seq_one_letter_code
_entity_poly.pdbx_strand_id
1 'polypeptide(L)'
;MKKMKTVSSDNQVQVHPFTNSSTFAWQEIRVHQKVGKVTPMDPSAPILADHIRFVCLSDTHLQIEKGQIKIPDGDVLLHAGDFTNTGLPIEVKTFNDFLGTLPHKLKIVIAGNHELSFDYNLVKNDRQHLSRYGWTRSIMETMCSEYGITSVKELMTNCVYLQDSGVSVCGINIWGSPWQPVFCGWGFNLERGQPLLDKWNLIPESTDILITHGPPIGYGDRCFDGQHVGCVELLSTVQQRVRPKYHLFGHIHEDYGMKTDGYTTFINASICTVKYRPTNPPVVFDIPVPEGFSKADLIEIKLLKPMISEKITTGSLTSTASVTTTVVPVTTAAVPVTTATVPATTATVPATTATVPATTATVPVLLETITAAPLTILKEPMTTSTFLVTNTTFPMTTSIAPKTAYTLPQTTSAVPITTPASQDWLSDSSIM
;
A
#
# COMPACT_ATOMS: atom_id res chain seq x y z
N MET A 1 23.90 26.79 33.14
CA MET A 1 22.46 26.42 33.18
C MET A 1 21.77 26.99 31.95
N LYS A 2 21.57 26.19 30.90
CA LYS A 2 20.74 26.59 29.75
C LYS A 2 19.29 26.57 30.22
N LYS A 3 18.59 27.70 30.14
CA LYS A 3 17.14 27.79 30.39
C LYS A 3 16.44 26.77 29.50
N MET A 4 15.73 25.82 30.11
CA MET A 4 14.71 25.03 29.44
C MET A 4 13.70 26.01 28.85
N LYS A 5 13.58 26.03 27.52
CA LYS A 5 12.42 26.64 26.88
C LYS A 5 11.22 25.79 27.27
N THR A 6 10.32 26.38 28.04
CA THR A 6 8.95 25.91 28.19
C THR A 6 8.33 25.79 26.80
N VAL A 7 7.86 24.59 26.45
CA VAL A 7 7.05 24.34 25.24
C VAL A 7 5.73 25.08 25.46
N SER A 8 5.45 26.12 24.66
CA SER A 8 4.16 26.82 24.72
C SER A 8 3.05 25.91 24.18
N SER A 9 1.89 25.93 24.83
CA SER A 9 0.65 25.25 24.46
C SER A 9 0.03 25.66 23.11
N ASP A 10 0.72 26.50 22.33
CA ASP A 10 0.12 27.27 21.23
C ASP A 10 0.18 26.58 19.85
N ASN A 11 0.78 25.39 19.74
CA ASN A 11 0.93 24.67 18.47
C ASN A 11 0.09 23.38 18.35
N GLN A 12 -0.89 23.17 19.24
CA GLN A 12 -1.72 21.97 19.20
C GLN A 12 -2.87 22.12 18.20
N VAL A 13 -2.81 21.33 17.13
CA VAL A 13 -3.90 21.21 16.14
C VAL A 13 -5.16 20.68 16.82
N GLN A 14 -6.30 21.28 16.50
CA GLN A 14 -7.62 20.89 17.00
C GLN A 14 -8.46 20.29 15.88
N VAL A 15 -9.47 19.50 16.24
CA VAL A 15 -10.45 18.97 15.29
C VAL A 15 -11.28 20.12 14.71
N HIS A 16 -11.39 20.16 13.39
CA HIS A 16 -12.16 21.19 12.71
C HIS A 16 -13.66 20.97 12.91
N PRO A 17 -14.47 22.02 13.19
CA PRO A 17 -15.92 21.88 13.41
C PRO A 17 -16.65 21.17 12.27
N PHE A 18 -16.19 21.38 11.03
CA PHE A 18 -16.76 20.78 9.82
C PHE A 18 -16.00 19.55 9.32
N THR A 19 -15.20 18.88 10.15
CA THR A 19 -14.39 17.72 9.73
C THR A 19 -15.24 16.64 9.03
N ASN A 20 -16.48 16.40 9.49
CA ASN A 20 -17.40 15.42 8.90
C ASN A 20 -18.08 15.88 7.61
N SER A 21 -17.88 17.13 7.20
CA SER A 21 -18.42 17.72 5.96
C SER A 21 -17.26 18.32 5.16
N SER A 22 -16.37 17.46 4.66
CA SER A 22 -15.10 17.82 4.02
C SER A 22 -15.23 18.88 2.93
N THR A 23 -16.23 18.77 2.04
CA THR A 23 -16.48 19.80 1.01
C THR A 23 -16.88 21.15 1.61
N PHE A 24 -17.66 21.16 2.68
CA PHE A 24 -18.03 22.41 3.38
C PHE A 24 -16.83 22.99 4.14
N ALA A 25 -16.06 22.15 4.84
CA ALA A 25 -14.81 22.56 5.47
C ALA A 25 -13.87 23.19 4.44
N TRP A 26 -13.77 22.62 3.24
CA TRP A 26 -12.96 23.19 2.17
C TRP A 26 -13.49 24.56 1.70
N GLN A 27 -14.81 24.77 1.62
CA GLN A 27 -15.37 26.07 1.25
C GLN A 27 -14.95 27.18 2.21
N GLU A 28 -14.84 26.87 3.50
CA GLU A 28 -14.34 27.78 4.54
C GLU A 28 -12.81 27.92 4.47
N ILE A 29 -12.07 26.81 4.37
CA ILE A 29 -10.61 26.83 4.42
C ILE A 29 -10.00 27.50 3.17
N ARG A 30 -10.56 27.25 1.99
CA ARG A 30 -9.96 27.66 0.70
C ARG A 30 -9.73 29.16 0.56
N VAL A 31 -10.51 30.02 1.24
CA VAL A 31 -10.36 31.47 1.13
C VAL A 31 -9.06 31.97 1.76
N HIS A 32 -8.43 31.14 2.60
CA HIS A 32 -7.14 31.41 3.24
C HIS A 32 -5.98 30.65 2.61
N GLN A 33 -6.24 29.81 1.60
CA GLN A 33 -5.22 28.97 0.97
C GLN A 33 -4.56 29.68 -0.22
N LYS A 34 -3.24 29.51 -0.34
CA LYS A 34 -2.46 29.98 -1.49
C LYS A 34 -2.02 28.77 -2.32
N VAL A 35 -2.94 28.20 -3.09
CA VAL A 35 -2.64 27.00 -3.88
C VAL A 35 -1.94 27.39 -5.19
N GLY A 36 -0.65 27.08 -5.28
CA GLY A 36 0.15 27.15 -6.50
C GLY A 36 0.17 25.83 -7.24
N LYS A 37 0.25 25.87 -8.58
CA LYS A 37 0.58 24.69 -9.39
C LYS A 37 2.09 24.51 -9.45
N VAL A 38 2.56 23.27 -9.38
CA VAL A 38 3.97 22.92 -9.57
C VAL A 38 4.09 22.09 -10.83
N THR A 39 5.01 22.47 -11.72
CA THR A 39 5.33 21.65 -12.88
C THR A 39 6.33 20.57 -12.44
N PRO A 40 6.05 19.28 -12.68
CA PRO A 40 6.99 18.22 -12.34
C PRO A 40 8.33 18.42 -13.05
N MET A 41 9.42 18.04 -12.38
CA MET A 41 10.74 17.98 -12.99
C MET A 41 10.76 16.92 -14.09
N ASP A 42 11.51 17.16 -15.18
CA ASP A 42 11.76 16.15 -16.20
C ASP A 42 12.55 14.96 -15.59
N PRO A 43 11.97 13.74 -15.55
CA PRO A 43 12.65 12.59 -14.97
C PRO A 43 13.94 12.18 -15.69
N SER A 44 14.13 12.63 -16.93
CA SER A 44 15.35 12.37 -17.71
C SER A 44 16.49 13.37 -17.46
N ALA A 45 16.22 14.45 -16.70
CA ALA A 45 17.24 15.42 -16.35
C ALA A 45 18.40 14.74 -15.58
N PRO A 46 19.66 15.18 -15.74
CA PRO A 46 20.78 14.61 -14.99
C PRO A 46 20.56 14.65 -13.47
N ILE A 47 20.95 13.59 -12.77
CA ILE A 47 20.96 13.56 -11.30
C ILE A 47 22.28 14.16 -10.84
N LEU A 48 22.23 15.32 -10.18
CA LEU A 48 23.44 16.00 -9.71
C LEU A 48 24.10 15.22 -8.57
N ALA A 49 25.43 15.28 -8.48
CA ALA A 49 26.20 14.55 -7.46
C ALA A 49 25.92 15.05 -6.04
N ASP A 50 25.57 16.33 -5.90
CA ASP A 50 25.27 17.04 -4.66
C ASP A 50 23.76 17.12 -4.36
N HIS A 51 22.91 16.41 -5.13
CA HIS A 51 21.46 16.34 -4.90
C HIS A 51 20.95 14.92 -4.88
N ILE A 52 20.09 14.59 -3.93
CA ILE A 52 19.42 13.29 -3.84
C ILE A 52 18.12 13.37 -4.65
N ARG A 53 17.98 12.48 -5.64
CA ARG A 53 16.74 12.36 -6.41
C ARG A 53 15.78 11.38 -5.76
N PHE A 54 14.56 11.86 -5.49
CA PHE A 54 13.45 11.06 -5.03
C PHE A 54 12.49 10.75 -6.18
N VAL A 55 12.10 9.49 -6.32
CA VAL A 55 11.13 8.99 -7.31
C VAL A 55 9.85 8.60 -6.58
N CYS A 56 8.74 9.23 -6.92
CA CYS A 56 7.47 9.12 -6.21
C CYS A 56 6.45 8.32 -6.99
N LEU A 57 5.85 7.32 -6.33
CA LEU A 57 4.81 6.43 -6.84
C LEU A 57 3.71 6.26 -5.79
N SER A 58 2.51 5.89 -6.24
CA SER A 58 1.41 5.43 -5.41
C SER A 58 0.41 4.66 -6.27
N ASP A 59 -0.46 3.86 -5.65
CA ASP A 59 -1.63 3.26 -6.30
C ASP A 59 -1.27 2.49 -7.57
N THR A 60 -0.28 1.61 -7.44
CA THR A 60 0.25 0.86 -8.57
C THR A 60 -0.55 -0.40 -8.83
N HIS A 61 -1.22 -0.97 -7.82
CA HIS A 61 -2.15 -2.11 -7.93
C HIS A 61 -1.61 -3.26 -8.81
N LEU A 62 -0.33 -3.62 -8.59
CA LEU A 62 0.42 -4.61 -9.36
C LEU A 62 0.51 -4.35 -10.88
N GLN A 63 0.28 -3.11 -11.33
CA GLN A 63 0.30 -2.76 -12.75
C GLN A 63 1.70 -2.37 -13.24
N ILE A 64 2.58 -1.89 -12.38
CA ILE A 64 3.93 -1.44 -12.79
C ILE A 64 4.87 -2.62 -13.05
N GLU A 65 4.65 -3.73 -12.36
CA GLU A 65 5.34 -5.01 -12.46
C GLU A 65 5.12 -5.67 -13.82
N LYS A 66 4.05 -5.27 -14.53
CA LYS A 66 3.75 -5.70 -15.90
C LYS A 66 4.58 -4.96 -16.96
N GLY A 67 5.43 -4.02 -16.56
CA GLY A 67 6.36 -3.31 -17.44
C GLY A 67 5.70 -2.26 -18.35
N GLN A 68 4.49 -1.80 -18.01
CA GLN A 68 3.75 -0.80 -18.81
C GLN A 68 4.25 0.64 -18.60
N ILE A 69 4.89 0.91 -17.46
CA ILE A 69 5.53 2.18 -17.15
C ILE A 69 7.00 1.91 -16.82
N LYS A 70 7.88 2.75 -17.38
CA LYS A 70 9.28 2.80 -16.97
C LYS A 70 9.42 3.65 -15.70
N ILE A 71 9.95 3.05 -14.64
CA ILE A 71 10.34 3.80 -13.44
C ILE A 71 11.64 4.56 -13.77
N PRO A 72 11.70 5.89 -13.59
CA PRO A 72 12.89 6.67 -13.88
C PRO A 72 14.02 6.33 -12.89
N ASP A 73 15.24 6.71 -13.25
CA ASP A 73 16.38 6.58 -12.35
C ASP A 73 16.28 7.59 -11.19
N GLY A 74 16.76 7.18 -10.02
CA GLY A 74 16.79 8.01 -8.83
C GLY A 74 17.60 7.38 -7.71
N ASP A 75 17.88 8.16 -6.67
CA ASP A 75 18.62 7.67 -5.50
C ASP A 75 17.69 6.94 -4.53
N VAL A 76 16.49 7.48 -4.31
CA VAL A 76 15.49 6.97 -3.36
C VAL A 76 14.13 6.83 -4.04
N LEU A 77 13.49 5.67 -3.94
CA LEU A 77 12.11 5.46 -4.37
C LEU A 77 11.16 5.57 -3.18
N LEU A 78 10.06 6.31 -3.34
CA LEU A 78 8.99 6.47 -2.36
C LEU A 78 7.68 5.92 -2.94
N HIS A 79 7.01 5.02 -2.22
CA HIS A 79 5.70 4.48 -2.62
C HIS A 79 4.64 4.75 -1.54
N ALA A 80 3.58 5.48 -1.91
CA ALA A 80 2.56 5.96 -0.97
C ALA A 80 1.35 5.02 -0.79
N GLY A 81 1.56 3.71 -0.80
CA GLY A 81 0.49 2.72 -0.60
C GLY A 81 -0.23 2.26 -1.86
N ASP A 82 -1.12 1.27 -1.68
CA ASP A 82 -1.89 0.61 -2.73
C ASP A 82 -1.01 -0.04 -3.81
N PHE A 83 0.04 -0.74 -3.35
CA PHE A 83 0.90 -1.53 -4.22
C PHE A 83 0.31 -2.90 -4.57
N THR A 84 -0.70 -3.36 -3.83
CA THR A 84 -1.46 -4.59 -4.10
C THR A 84 -2.91 -4.31 -4.49
N ASN A 85 -3.70 -5.36 -4.79
CA ASN A 85 -5.14 -5.22 -4.95
C ASN A 85 -5.91 -5.58 -3.68
N THR A 86 -5.43 -6.53 -2.88
CA THR A 86 -6.12 -6.96 -1.67
C THR A 86 -5.17 -7.35 -0.54
N GLY A 87 -3.86 -7.12 -0.72
CA GLY A 87 -2.84 -7.38 0.29
C GLY A 87 -2.57 -8.86 0.49
N LEU A 88 -2.86 -9.73 -0.50
CA LEU A 88 -2.52 -11.15 -0.38
C LEU A 88 -1.00 -11.33 -0.35
N PRO A 89 -0.46 -12.32 0.40
CA PRO A 89 0.99 -12.54 0.50
C PRO A 89 1.68 -12.71 -0.86
N ILE A 90 1.02 -13.37 -1.82
CA ILE A 90 1.55 -13.51 -3.19
C ILE A 90 1.68 -12.17 -3.93
N GLU A 91 0.74 -11.25 -3.72
CA GLU A 91 0.78 -9.90 -4.30
C GLU A 91 1.92 -9.09 -3.69
N VAL A 92 2.03 -9.13 -2.37
CA VAL A 92 3.12 -8.46 -1.63
C VAL A 92 4.48 -8.99 -2.06
N LYS A 93 4.62 -10.31 -2.21
CA LYS A 93 5.85 -10.92 -2.72
C LYS A 93 6.16 -10.45 -4.13
N THR A 94 5.17 -10.40 -5.01
CA THR A 94 5.34 -9.96 -6.41
C THR A 94 5.84 -8.52 -6.48
N PHE A 95 5.22 -7.62 -5.70
CA PHE A 95 5.67 -6.24 -5.58
C PHE A 95 7.10 -6.15 -4.99
N ASN A 96 7.39 -6.89 -3.92
CA ASN A 96 8.71 -6.88 -3.29
C ASN A 96 9.82 -7.42 -4.21
N ASP A 97 9.54 -8.49 -4.96
CA ASP A 97 10.47 -9.05 -5.95
C ASP A 97 10.76 -8.00 -7.03
N PHE A 98 9.72 -7.30 -7.53
CA PHE A 98 9.87 -6.20 -8.47
C PHE A 98 10.73 -5.06 -7.90
N LEU A 99 10.50 -4.62 -6.66
CA LEU A 99 11.34 -3.61 -6.01
C LEU A 99 12.82 -4.02 -5.98
N GLY A 100 13.11 -5.31 -5.79
CA GLY A 100 14.47 -5.86 -5.82
C GLY A 100 15.18 -5.71 -7.17
N THR A 101 14.43 -5.56 -8.27
CA THR A 101 14.99 -5.33 -9.61
C THR A 101 15.36 -3.87 -9.87
N LEU A 102 14.83 -2.93 -9.08
CA LEU A 102 15.01 -1.51 -9.32
C LEU A 102 16.38 -1.02 -8.79
N PRO A 103 17.09 -0.15 -9.53
CA PRO A 103 18.46 0.27 -9.21
C PRO A 103 18.55 1.28 -8.04
N HIS A 104 17.42 1.84 -7.61
CA HIS A 104 17.35 2.79 -6.50
C HIS A 104 18.04 2.22 -5.26
N LYS A 105 18.92 2.99 -4.62
CA LYS A 105 19.68 2.54 -3.46
C LYS A 105 18.77 2.25 -2.27
N LEU A 106 17.73 3.06 -2.11
CA LEU A 106 16.76 2.95 -1.04
C LEU A 106 15.35 2.97 -1.62
N LYS A 107 14.47 2.14 -1.05
CA LYS A 107 13.03 2.12 -1.35
C LYS A 107 12.29 2.28 -0.03
N ILE A 108 11.40 3.26 0.07
CA ILE A 108 10.56 3.51 1.25
C ILE A 108 9.11 3.33 0.84
N VAL A 109 8.37 2.52 1.59
CA VAL A 109 7.01 2.14 1.25
C VAL A 109 6.11 2.29 2.48
N ILE A 110 4.92 2.85 2.29
CA ILE A 110 3.81 2.73 3.23
C ILE A 110 2.71 1.85 2.62
N ALA A 111 1.80 1.34 3.44
CA ALA A 111 0.57 0.70 2.99
C ALA A 111 -0.50 1.73 2.60
N GLY A 112 -1.48 1.30 1.79
CA GLY A 112 -2.74 1.98 1.53
C GLY A 112 -3.95 1.10 1.90
N ASN A 113 -5.15 1.47 1.46
CA ASN A 113 -6.35 0.68 1.80
C ASN A 113 -6.38 -0.73 1.22
N HIS A 114 -5.67 -0.99 0.12
CA HIS A 114 -5.66 -2.29 -0.53
C HIS A 114 -4.77 -3.31 0.18
N GLU A 115 -3.82 -2.88 1.02
CA GLU A 115 -3.00 -3.76 1.85
C GLU A 115 -3.77 -4.28 3.08
N LEU A 116 -4.89 -4.98 2.87
CA LEU A 116 -5.81 -5.45 3.91
C LEU A 116 -5.10 -6.28 5.00
N SER A 117 -4.14 -7.13 4.61
CA SER A 117 -3.38 -7.97 5.54
C SER A 117 -2.43 -7.18 6.45
N PHE A 118 -2.19 -5.89 6.19
CA PHE A 118 -1.29 -5.05 6.98
C PHE A 118 -2.04 -4.32 8.10
N ASP A 119 -3.36 -4.20 8.01
CA ASP A 119 -4.24 -3.62 9.02
C ASP A 119 -4.67 -4.69 10.04
N TYR A 120 -3.98 -4.72 11.18
CA TYR A 120 -4.23 -5.70 12.23
C TYR A 120 -5.67 -5.67 12.78
N ASN A 121 -6.30 -4.50 12.84
CA ASN A 121 -7.66 -4.39 13.38
C ASN A 121 -8.68 -5.01 12.42
N LEU A 122 -8.43 -4.88 11.13
CA LEU A 122 -9.21 -5.53 10.09
C LEU A 122 -8.95 -7.04 10.08
N VAL A 123 -7.69 -7.45 10.27
CA VAL A 123 -7.28 -8.86 10.34
C VAL A 123 -7.96 -9.58 11.52
N LYS A 124 -8.06 -8.91 12.67
CA LYS A 124 -8.60 -9.49 13.90
C LYS A 124 -10.12 -9.62 13.90
N ASN A 125 -10.83 -8.68 13.29
CA ASN A 125 -12.28 -8.56 13.43
C ASN A 125 -13.08 -9.22 12.29
N ASP A 126 -12.43 -10.04 11.46
CA ASP A 126 -13.00 -10.87 10.38
C ASP A 126 -14.29 -10.28 9.78
N ARG A 127 -14.13 -9.19 9.02
CA ARG A 127 -15.29 -8.60 8.36
C ARG A 127 -15.73 -9.57 7.27
N GLN A 128 -16.90 -10.20 7.45
CA GLN A 128 -17.50 -11.13 6.49
C GLN A 128 -17.44 -10.64 5.04
N HIS A 129 -17.52 -9.31 4.81
CA HIS A 129 -17.44 -8.73 3.48
C HIS A 129 -16.06 -8.85 2.81
N LEU A 130 -14.99 -9.21 3.52
CA LEU A 130 -13.65 -9.35 2.95
C LEU A 130 -13.42 -10.73 2.33
N SER A 131 -14.20 -11.73 2.75
CA SER A 131 -14.20 -13.07 2.16
C SER A 131 -14.45 -13.05 0.65
N ARG A 132 -15.27 -12.11 0.16
CA ARG A 132 -15.53 -11.91 -1.28
C ARG A 132 -14.29 -11.48 -2.08
N TYR A 133 -13.24 -11.01 -1.40
CA TYR A 133 -11.96 -10.61 -1.98
C TYR A 133 -10.87 -11.66 -1.74
N GLY A 134 -11.25 -12.89 -1.38
CA GLY A 134 -10.31 -13.98 -1.08
C GLY A 134 -9.67 -13.85 0.30
N TRP A 135 -10.17 -12.96 1.14
CA TRP A 135 -9.58 -12.68 2.44
C TRP A 135 -10.34 -13.44 3.53
N THR A 136 -9.74 -14.51 4.03
CA THR A 136 -10.18 -15.20 5.26
C THR A 136 -8.97 -15.45 6.14
N ARG A 137 -9.20 -15.53 7.46
CA ARG A 137 -8.13 -15.85 8.41
C ARG A 137 -7.39 -17.14 8.06
N SER A 138 -8.12 -18.19 7.68
CA SER A 138 -7.53 -19.48 7.32
C SER A 138 -6.64 -19.37 6.08
N ILE A 139 -7.08 -18.67 5.03
CA ILE A 139 -6.26 -18.47 3.82
C ILE A 139 -4.96 -17.74 4.18
N MET A 140 -5.06 -16.68 5.00
CA MET A 140 -3.89 -15.92 5.43
C MET A 140 -2.92 -16.76 6.26
N GLU A 141 -3.42 -17.53 7.23
CA GLU A 141 -2.60 -18.41 8.05
C GLU A 141 -1.91 -19.50 7.22
N THR A 142 -2.60 -20.09 6.23
CA THR A 142 -2.02 -21.05 5.29
C THR A 142 -0.91 -20.42 4.46
N MET A 143 -1.16 -19.28 3.82
CA MET A 143 -0.16 -18.63 2.97
C MET A 143 1.05 -18.14 3.79
N CYS A 144 0.82 -17.58 4.98
CA CYS A 144 1.92 -17.21 5.88
C CYS A 144 2.78 -18.43 6.26
N SER A 145 2.14 -19.57 6.56
CA SER A 145 2.83 -20.83 6.86
C SER A 145 3.65 -21.33 5.67
N GLU A 146 3.11 -21.27 4.45
CA GLU A 146 3.81 -21.66 3.21
C GLU A 146 5.07 -20.81 2.96
N TYR A 147 5.02 -19.52 3.31
CA TYR A 147 6.18 -18.63 3.25
C TYR A 147 7.08 -18.69 4.49
N GLY A 148 6.68 -19.41 5.54
CA GLY A 148 7.43 -19.48 6.80
C GLY A 148 7.47 -18.15 7.57
N ILE A 149 6.46 -17.30 7.41
CA ILE A 149 6.35 -15.97 8.02
C ILE A 149 5.19 -15.90 9.02
N THR A 150 5.26 -14.96 9.96
CA THR A 150 4.17 -14.69 10.92
C THR A 150 3.33 -13.47 10.55
N SER A 151 3.92 -12.58 9.76
CA SER A 151 3.31 -11.35 9.27
C SER A 151 3.66 -11.13 7.81
N VAL A 152 2.68 -10.75 6.99
CA VAL A 152 2.89 -10.46 5.56
C VAL A 152 3.92 -9.36 5.34
N LYS A 153 4.08 -8.46 6.32
CA LYS A 153 5.10 -7.39 6.29
C LYS A 153 6.53 -7.93 6.21
N GLU A 154 6.77 -9.16 6.67
CA GLU A 154 8.09 -9.80 6.58
C GLU A 154 8.53 -10.08 5.14
N LEU A 155 7.59 -10.10 4.19
CA LEU A 155 7.90 -10.24 2.77
C LEU A 155 8.52 -8.98 2.16
N MET A 156 8.43 -7.81 2.82
CA MET A 156 8.89 -6.51 2.31
C MET A 156 10.40 -6.30 2.50
N THR A 157 11.21 -7.26 2.07
CA THR A 157 12.67 -7.29 2.31
C THR A 157 13.49 -6.33 1.46
N ASN A 158 12.96 -5.86 0.33
CA ASN A 158 13.65 -4.95 -0.60
C ASN A 158 13.32 -3.47 -0.36
N CYS A 159 12.72 -3.14 0.79
CA CYS A 159 12.37 -1.77 1.15
C CYS A 159 12.40 -1.53 2.66
N VAL A 160 12.36 -0.26 3.04
CA VAL A 160 12.01 0.19 4.39
C VAL A 160 10.51 0.43 4.42
N TYR A 161 9.77 -0.47 5.06
CA TYR A 161 8.34 -0.30 5.29
C TYR A 161 8.08 0.62 6.49
N LEU A 162 7.27 1.66 6.31
CA LEU A 162 6.88 2.61 7.35
C LEU A 162 5.37 2.49 7.66
N GLN A 163 5.03 2.54 8.95
CA GLN A 163 3.65 2.59 9.42
C GLN A 163 3.61 3.26 10.79
N ASP A 164 3.12 4.49 10.83
CA ASP A 164 3.18 5.35 12.03
C ASP A 164 4.62 5.43 12.58
N SER A 165 5.59 5.49 11.66
CA SER A 165 7.02 5.46 11.95
C SER A 165 7.80 6.29 10.94
N GLY A 166 9.07 6.54 11.21
CA GLY A 166 9.93 7.29 10.31
C GLY A 166 11.38 6.83 10.32
N VAL A 167 12.12 7.34 9.35
CA VAL A 167 13.54 7.07 9.13
C VAL A 167 14.26 8.38 8.81
N SER A 168 15.50 8.51 9.26
CA SER A 168 16.45 9.52 8.82
C SER A 168 17.48 8.87 7.90
N VAL A 169 17.62 9.40 6.69
CA VAL A 169 18.59 8.94 5.68
C VAL A 169 19.30 10.13 5.08
N CYS A 170 20.64 10.12 5.09
CA CYS A 170 21.45 11.24 4.61
C CYS A 170 21.03 12.60 5.25
N GLY A 171 20.65 12.59 6.54
CA GLY A 171 20.18 13.77 7.26
C GLY A 171 18.75 14.24 6.94
N ILE A 172 18.04 13.55 6.04
CA ILE A 172 16.66 13.86 5.65
C ILE A 172 15.70 12.95 6.45
N ASN A 173 14.75 13.55 7.15
CA ASN A 173 13.78 12.86 7.97
C ASN A 173 12.49 12.56 7.18
N ILE A 174 12.12 11.30 7.11
CA ILE A 174 10.98 10.79 6.35
C ILE A 174 10.02 10.09 7.31
N TRP A 175 8.75 10.48 7.31
CA TRP A 175 7.71 9.86 8.14
C TRP A 175 6.60 9.27 7.29
N GLY A 176 6.12 8.07 7.64
CA GLY A 176 5.13 7.34 6.86
C GLY A 176 3.93 6.88 7.70
N SER A 177 2.70 7.07 7.20
CA SER A 177 1.48 6.60 7.86
C SER A 177 0.36 6.26 6.86
N PRO A 178 -0.30 5.09 6.97
CA PRO A 178 -1.24 4.60 5.95
C PRO A 178 -2.69 5.11 6.15
N TRP A 179 -2.99 5.76 7.28
CA TRP A 179 -4.37 6.06 7.66
C TRP A 179 -5.03 7.07 6.72
N GLN A 180 -6.35 6.95 6.60
CA GLN A 180 -7.17 7.88 5.83
C GLN A 180 -8.59 7.94 6.37
N PRO A 181 -9.34 9.03 6.07
CA PRO A 181 -10.77 9.07 6.30
C PRO A 181 -11.47 7.86 5.71
N VAL A 182 -12.54 7.39 6.37
CA VAL A 182 -13.38 6.31 5.84
C VAL A 182 -13.74 6.59 4.37
N PHE A 183 -13.34 5.66 3.50
CA PHE A 183 -13.55 5.70 2.07
C PHE A 183 -13.77 4.27 1.56
N CYS A 184 -14.99 3.96 1.13
CA CYS A 184 -15.39 2.64 0.62
C CYS A 184 -15.19 1.43 1.58
N GLY A 185 -14.84 1.66 2.85
CA GLY A 185 -14.84 0.63 3.91
C GLY A 185 -13.67 -0.36 3.88
N TRP A 186 -12.55 0.03 3.26
CA TRP A 186 -11.34 -0.78 3.13
C TRP A 186 -10.38 -0.66 4.34
N GLY A 187 -9.15 -1.17 4.21
CA GLY A 187 -8.12 -1.10 5.25
C GLY A 187 -7.69 0.33 5.59
N PHE A 188 -7.14 0.49 6.80
CA PHE A 188 -6.58 1.76 7.30
C PHE A 188 -7.56 2.95 7.26
N ASN A 189 -8.85 2.65 7.31
CA ASN A 189 -9.92 3.64 7.42
C ASN A 189 -10.15 4.01 8.90
N LEU A 190 -10.16 5.31 9.19
CA LEU A 190 -10.58 5.86 10.49
C LEU A 190 -11.64 6.94 10.28
N GLU A 191 -12.48 7.12 11.30
CA GLU A 191 -13.41 8.23 11.33
C GLU A 191 -12.67 9.58 11.31
N ARG A 192 -13.30 10.58 10.69
CA ARG A 192 -12.76 11.94 10.62
C ARG A 192 -12.70 12.59 12.00
N GLY A 193 -11.88 13.63 12.14
CA GLY A 193 -11.67 14.31 13.42
C GLY A 193 -10.65 13.60 14.31
N GLN A 194 -11.00 13.38 15.57
CA GLN A 194 -10.04 12.96 16.61
C GLN A 194 -9.29 11.65 16.29
N PRO A 195 -9.93 10.59 15.75
CA PRO A 195 -9.22 9.34 15.47
C PRO A 195 -8.07 9.50 14.47
N LEU A 196 -8.27 10.32 13.43
CA LEU A 196 -7.21 10.67 12.49
C LEU A 196 -6.21 11.65 13.11
N LEU A 197 -6.67 12.66 13.84
CA LEU A 197 -5.79 13.61 14.52
C LEU A 197 -4.82 12.92 15.48
N ASP A 198 -5.27 11.88 16.20
CA ASP A 198 -4.42 11.09 17.08
C ASP A 198 -3.26 10.43 16.31
N LYS A 199 -3.48 10.00 15.07
CA LYS A 199 -2.43 9.49 14.19
C LYS A 199 -1.51 10.61 13.71
N TRP A 200 -2.06 11.74 13.32
CA TRP A 200 -1.29 12.89 12.86
C TRP A 200 -0.43 13.51 13.95
N ASN A 201 -0.86 13.41 15.21
CA ASN A 201 -0.09 13.84 16.37
C ASN A 201 1.21 13.05 16.58
N LEU A 202 1.33 11.84 16.00
CA LEU A 202 2.57 11.05 16.07
C LEU A 202 3.68 11.62 15.19
N ILE A 203 3.34 12.43 14.18
CA ILE A 203 4.29 12.97 13.20
C ILE A 203 5.25 13.96 13.89
N PRO A 204 6.58 13.72 13.87
CA PRO A 204 7.57 14.65 14.40
C PRO A 204 7.60 15.99 13.67
N GLU A 205 7.86 17.08 14.39
CA GLU A 205 8.03 18.42 13.79
C GLU A 205 9.29 18.52 12.91
N SER A 206 10.25 17.61 13.08
CA SER A 206 11.48 17.56 12.29
C SER A 206 11.33 16.82 10.96
N THR A 207 10.12 16.45 10.55
CA THR A 207 9.87 15.69 9.31
C THR A 207 10.06 16.58 8.08
N ASP A 208 10.98 16.19 7.19
CA ASP A 208 11.23 16.89 5.93
C ASP A 208 10.32 16.39 4.80
N ILE A 209 10.09 15.06 4.77
CA ILE A 209 9.21 14.38 3.81
C ILE A 209 8.14 13.60 4.58
N LEU A 210 6.88 13.96 4.39
CA LEU A 210 5.74 13.21 4.91
C LEU A 210 5.16 12.32 3.81
N ILE A 211 4.89 11.06 4.14
CA ILE A 211 4.21 10.11 3.26
C ILE A 211 2.92 9.66 3.95
N THR A 212 1.78 9.98 3.36
CA THR A 212 0.48 9.41 3.76
C THR A 212 -0.16 8.73 2.57
N HIS A 213 -1.08 7.79 2.80
CA HIS A 213 -1.75 7.19 1.65
C HIS A 213 -2.82 8.15 1.09
N GLY A 214 -3.74 8.61 1.94
CA GLY A 214 -4.75 9.60 1.58
C GLY A 214 -4.21 11.05 1.60
N PRO A 215 -4.84 11.96 0.83
CA PRO A 215 -4.45 13.36 0.74
C PRO A 215 -4.93 14.23 1.92
N PRO A 216 -4.28 15.37 2.21
CA PRO A 216 -4.88 16.45 2.99
C PRO A 216 -5.98 17.16 2.18
N ILE A 217 -6.96 17.75 2.87
CA ILE A 217 -8.06 18.46 2.20
C ILE A 217 -7.53 19.57 1.27
N GLY A 218 -8.09 19.69 0.06
CA GLY A 218 -7.77 20.74 -0.91
C GLY A 218 -6.55 20.51 -1.81
N TYR A 219 -5.72 19.49 -1.54
CA TYR A 219 -4.51 19.20 -2.30
C TYR A 219 -4.53 17.75 -2.80
N GLY A 220 -4.84 17.55 -4.08
CA GLY A 220 -4.82 16.22 -4.70
C GLY A 220 -5.96 15.32 -4.24
N ASP A 221 -7.09 15.91 -3.82
CA ASP A 221 -8.15 15.23 -3.06
C ASP A 221 -9.55 15.38 -3.69
N ARG A 222 -9.61 15.86 -4.94
CA ARG A 222 -10.89 16.13 -5.62
C ARG A 222 -11.32 14.92 -6.45
N CYS A 223 -12.47 14.33 -6.10
CA CYS A 223 -13.08 13.24 -6.86
C CYS A 223 -13.78 13.76 -8.14
N PHE A 224 -14.17 12.84 -9.03
CA PHE A 224 -14.81 13.16 -10.32
C PHE A 224 -16.12 13.96 -10.19
N ASP A 225 -16.85 13.77 -9.10
CA ASP A 225 -18.09 14.49 -8.77
C ASP A 225 -17.83 15.89 -8.20
N GLY A 226 -16.55 16.27 -8.08
CA GLY A 226 -16.09 17.55 -7.60
C GLY A 226 -16.02 17.67 -6.09
N GLN A 227 -16.35 16.63 -5.34
CA GLN A 227 -16.25 16.62 -3.88
C GLN A 227 -14.79 16.55 -3.43
N HIS A 228 -14.51 17.17 -2.29
CA HIS A 228 -13.21 17.08 -1.63
C HIS A 228 -13.27 16.00 -0.54
N VAL A 229 -12.35 15.05 -0.59
CA VAL A 229 -12.33 13.90 0.33
C VAL A 229 -11.09 13.85 1.23
N GLY A 230 -10.16 14.78 1.08
CA GLY A 230 -8.95 14.83 1.89
C GLY A 230 -9.24 15.05 3.38
N CYS A 231 -8.24 14.79 4.22
CA CYS A 231 -8.35 14.96 5.66
C CYS A 231 -8.09 16.41 6.10
N VAL A 232 -9.02 16.99 6.88
CA VAL A 232 -8.92 18.38 7.36
C VAL A 232 -7.85 18.52 8.44
N GLU A 233 -7.82 17.59 9.39
CA GLU A 233 -6.83 17.56 10.47
C GLU A 233 -5.41 17.31 9.93
N LEU A 234 -5.27 16.58 8.83
CA LEU A 234 -3.99 16.37 8.16
C LEU A 234 -3.46 17.67 7.56
N LEU A 235 -4.30 18.43 6.84
CA LEU A 235 -3.89 19.74 6.31
C LEU A 235 -3.46 20.69 7.43
N SER A 236 -4.26 20.76 8.50
CA SER A 236 -3.95 21.61 9.65
C SER A 236 -2.63 21.20 10.30
N THR A 237 -2.39 19.89 10.44
CA THR A 237 -1.11 19.35 10.94
C THR A 237 0.08 19.73 10.06
N VAL A 238 -0.07 19.59 8.74
CA VAL A 238 0.98 19.92 7.78
C VAL A 238 1.30 21.42 7.81
N GLN A 239 0.29 22.30 7.79
CA GLN A 239 0.52 23.74 7.65
C GLN A 239 0.87 24.44 8.96
N GLN A 240 0.29 24.00 10.08
CA GLN A 240 0.39 24.71 11.36
C GLN A 240 1.49 24.16 12.26
N ARG A 241 1.83 22.87 12.14
CA ARG A 241 2.74 22.20 13.08
C ARG A 241 3.97 21.60 12.42
N VAL A 242 3.80 20.63 11.52
CA VAL A 242 4.93 19.83 11.00
C VAL A 242 5.70 20.58 9.92
N ARG A 243 4.99 21.19 8.97
CA ARG A 243 5.58 21.94 7.84
C ARG A 243 6.71 21.17 7.13
N PRO A 244 6.43 19.96 6.60
CA PRO A 244 7.40 19.24 5.77
C PRO A 244 7.62 19.99 4.45
N LYS A 245 8.79 19.83 3.84
CA LYS A 245 9.06 20.39 2.50
C LYS A 245 8.26 19.66 1.42
N TYR A 246 8.08 18.35 1.59
CA TYR A 246 7.32 17.52 0.66
C TYR A 246 6.30 16.67 1.43
N HIS A 247 5.08 16.60 0.88
CA HIS A 247 4.04 15.70 1.35
C HIS A 247 3.57 14.85 0.18
N LEU A 248 3.96 13.58 0.20
CA LEU A 248 3.63 12.58 -0.81
C LEU A 248 2.42 11.75 -0.37
N PHE A 249 1.51 11.51 -1.31
CA PHE A 249 0.33 10.67 -1.14
C PHE A 249 -0.21 10.19 -2.50
N GLY A 250 -1.34 9.48 -2.47
CA GLY A 250 -2.06 9.03 -3.65
C GLY A 250 -3.55 8.90 -3.35
N HIS A 251 -4.09 7.69 -3.49
CA HIS A 251 -5.47 7.28 -3.21
C HIS A 251 -6.54 7.87 -4.14
N ILE A 252 -6.50 9.18 -4.39
CA ILE A 252 -7.47 9.90 -5.24
C ILE A 252 -6.89 10.03 -6.65
N HIS A 253 -7.10 8.98 -7.46
CA HIS A 253 -6.50 8.85 -8.79
C HIS A 253 -6.87 9.99 -9.75
N GLU A 254 -8.02 10.64 -9.52
CA GLU A 254 -8.55 11.74 -10.32
C GLU A 254 -7.69 13.01 -10.28
N ASP A 255 -7.03 13.29 -9.16
CA ASP A 255 -6.35 14.57 -8.90
C ASP A 255 -4.83 14.37 -8.76
N TYR A 256 -4.28 13.44 -9.56
CA TYR A 256 -2.85 13.25 -9.76
C TYR A 256 -2.14 14.56 -10.11
N GLY A 257 -0.93 14.75 -9.55
CA GLY A 257 -0.05 15.87 -9.86
C GLY A 257 0.48 16.59 -8.63
N MET A 258 1.02 17.79 -8.83
CA MET A 258 1.72 18.56 -7.80
C MET A 258 1.10 19.93 -7.57
N LYS A 259 0.95 20.28 -6.29
CA LYS A 259 0.46 21.58 -5.80
C LYS A 259 1.39 22.09 -4.70
N THR A 260 1.36 23.38 -4.40
CA THR A 260 2.14 23.96 -3.28
C THR A 260 1.33 25.01 -2.56
N ASP A 261 1.61 25.21 -1.26
CA ASP A 261 1.10 26.36 -0.49
C ASP A 261 2.12 27.52 -0.40
N GLY A 262 3.22 27.43 -1.16
CA GLY A 262 4.36 28.35 -1.12
C GLY A 262 5.49 27.89 -0.20
N TYR A 263 5.27 26.85 0.62
CA TYR A 263 6.31 26.21 1.42
C TYR A 263 6.35 24.69 1.23
N THR A 264 5.24 24.00 1.48
CA THR A 264 5.12 22.56 1.29
C THR A 264 4.73 22.27 -0.16
N THR A 265 5.37 21.26 -0.76
CA THR A 265 4.97 20.71 -2.05
C THR A 265 4.17 19.43 -1.80
N PHE A 266 2.92 19.44 -2.24
CA PHE A 266 1.97 18.34 -2.14
C PHE A 266 1.98 17.54 -3.44
N ILE A 267 2.20 16.23 -3.34
CA ILE A 267 2.40 15.35 -4.48
C ILE A 267 1.38 14.21 -4.38
N ASN A 268 0.37 14.25 -5.24
CA ASN A 268 -0.44 13.08 -5.53
C ASN A 268 0.26 12.27 -6.63
N ALA A 269 0.82 11.12 -6.26
CA ALA A 269 1.61 10.26 -7.13
C ALA A 269 0.85 9.01 -7.61
N SER A 270 -0.49 9.02 -7.62
CA SER A 270 -1.29 7.90 -8.11
C SER A 270 -0.92 7.56 -9.56
N ILE A 271 -0.34 6.38 -9.75
CA ILE A 271 0.10 5.89 -11.07
C ILE A 271 -1.09 5.40 -11.88
N CYS A 272 -2.00 4.68 -11.22
CA CYS A 272 -3.25 4.28 -11.83
C CYS A 272 -4.21 5.45 -11.96
N THR A 273 -4.94 5.48 -13.07
CA THR A 273 -6.14 6.31 -13.25
C THR A 273 -7.36 5.67 -12.59
N VAL A 274 -8.51 6.35 -12.60
CA VAL A 274 -9.81 5.81 -12.13
C VAL A 274 -10.18 4.47 -12.80
N LYS A 275 -9.65 4.20 -14.00
CA LYS A 275 -9.87 2.95 -14.74
C LYS A 275 -8.80 1.89 -14.46
N TYR A 276 -7.98 2.06 -13.41
CA TYR A 276 -6.86 1.19 -13.06
C TYR A 276 -5.85 0.99 -14.21
N ARG A 277 -5.68 2.01 -15.03
CA ARG A 277 -4.64 2.03 -16.07
C ARG A 277 -3.42 2.76 -15.54
N PRO A 278 -2.22 2.15 -15.56
CA PRO A 278 -0.99 2.80 -15.13
C PRO A 278 -0.53 3.75 -16.23
N THR A 279 -1.03 4.99 -16.25
CA THR A 279 -0.68 5.97 -17.29
C THR A 279 -0.14 7.27 -16.75
N ASN A 280 -0.32 7.56 -15.46
CA ASN A 280 0.27 8.73 -14.86
C ASN A 280 1.77 8.48 -14.64
N PRO A 281 2.66 9.38 -15.08
CA PRO A 281 4.09 9.16 -14.96
C PRO A 281 4.56 9.30 -13.50
N PRO A 282 5.63 8.59 -13.09
CA PRO A 282 6.29 8.86 -11.82
C PRO A 282 6.71 10.32 -11.70
N VAL A 283 6.57 10.88 -10.51
CA VAL A 283 7.00 12.25 -10.20
C VAL A 283 8.39 12.20 -9.58
N VAL A 284 9.29 13.11 -9.95
CA VAL A 284 10.60 13.23 -9.32
C VAL A 284 10.82 14.61 -8.73
N PHE A 285 11.60 14.67 -7.66
CA PHE A 285 12.14 15.91 -7.11
C PHE A 285 13.54 15.68 -6.52
N ASP A 286 14.32 16.75 -6.45
CA ASP A 286 15.68 16.73 -5.96
C ASP A 286 15.79 17.55 -4.66
N ILE A 287 16.53 17.01 -3.69
CA ILE A 287 16.91 17.73 -2.46
C ILE A 287 18.44 17.82 -2.41
N PRO A 288 19.04 19.00 -2.18
CA PRO A 288 20.48 19.10 -1.95
C PRO A 288 20.92 18.18 -0.82
N VAL A 289 22.05 17.49 -0.99
CA VAL A 289 22.65 16.68 0.08
C VAL A 289 22.92 17.59 1.29
N PRO A 290 22.37 17.28 2.48
CA PRO A 290 22.60 18.10 3.67
C PRO A 290 24.08 18.21 4.06
N GLU A 291 24.45 19.32 4.68
CA GLU A 291 25.83 19.58 5.12
C GLU A 291 26.34 18.46 6.05
N GLY A 292 27.55 17.95 5.77
CA GLY A 292 28.15 16.86 6.53
C GLY A 292 27.72 15.45 6.08
N PHE A 293 26.89 15.33 5.05
CA PHE A 293 26.46 14.06 4.47
C PHE A 293 26.93 13.89 3.02
N SER A 294 26.81 12.66 2.53
CA SER A 294 27.05 12.26 1.15
C SER A 294 26.03 11.23 0.69
N LYS A 295 25.89 11.03 -0.63
CA LYS A 295 25.04 9.96 -1.19
C LYS A 295 25.48 8.53 -0.80
N ALA A 296 26.67 8.36 -0.25
CA ALA A 296 27.10 7.06 0.28
C ALA A 296 26.30 6.72 1.55
N ASP A 297 25.87 7.73 2.32
CA ASP A 297 25.17 7.57 3.60
C ASP A 297 23.70 7.13 3.44
N LEU A 298 23.21 7.00 2.21
CA LEU A 298 21.87 6.48 1.93
C LEU A 298 21.66 5.03 2.39
N ILE A 299 22.76 4.30 2.65
CA ILE A 299 22.72 2.94 3.21
C ILE A 299 22.63 2.94 4.75
N GLU A 300 22.86 4.09 5.41
CA GLU A 300 22.81 4.23 6.87
C GLU A 300 21.44 4.73 7.34
N ILE A 301 20.55 3.78 7.62
CA ILE A 301 19.16 4.03 8.01
C ILE A 301 19.06 4.20 9.54
N LYS A 302 18.56 5.34 10.01
CA LYS A 302 18.29 5.60 11.44
C LYS A 302 16.79 5.74 11.68
N LEU A 303 16.22 5.01 12.64
CA LEU A 303 14.79 5.12 12.95
C LEU A 303 14.47 6.42 13.71
N LEU A 304 13.37 7.07 13.33
CA LEU A 304 12.81 8.23 14.04
C LEU A 304 11.90 7.77 15.18
N LYS A 305 11.90 8.55 16.28
CA LYS A 305 10.98 8.32 17.39
C LYS A 305 9.64 9.02 17.12
N PRO A 306 8.49 8.35 17.35
CA PRO A 306 7.18 9.01 17.30
C PRO A 306 7.10 10.15 18.32
N MET A 307 6.31 11.18 18.01
CA MET A 307 5.88 12.14 19.02
C MET A 307 4.84 11.48 19.91
N ILE A 308 5.25 11.06 21.11
CA ILE A 308 4.33 10.55 22.13
C ILE A 308 3.93 11.74 22.99
N SER A 309 2.63 12.07 23.00
CA SER A 309 2.07 12.94 24.05
C SER A 309 2.10 12.17 25.36
N GLU A 310 2.89 12.62 26.34
CA GLU A 310 2.78 12.15 27.72
C GLU A 310 1.39 12.54 28.25
N LYS A 311 0.39 11.67 28.06
CA LYS A 311 -0.82 11.72 28.87
C LYS A 311 -0.41 11.34 30.29
N ILE A 312 -0.48 12.31 31.20
CA ILE A 312 -0.37 12.13 32.64
C ILE A 312 -1.24 10.93 33.04
N THR A 313 -0.59 9.80 33.30
CA THR A 313 -1.20 8.67 33.98
C THR A 313 -0.33 8.42 35.19
N THR A 314 -0.87 8.76 36.35
CA THR A 314 -0.27 8.52 37.65
C THR A 314 0.01 7.03 37.83
N GLY A 315 1.29 6.70 38.03
CA GLY A 315 1.78 5.56 38.81
C GLY A 315 1.58 4.16 38.23
N SER A 316 2.62 3.61 37.60
CA SER A 316 3.17 2.31 37.99
C SER A 316 4.56 2.08 37.38
N LEU A 317 5.36 1.30 38.08
CA LEU A 317 6.82 1.20 38.03
C LEU A 317 7.38 0.64 36.71
N THR A 318 8.58 1.14 36.41
CA THR A 318 9.49 0.84 35.30
C THR A 318 9.85 -0.64 35.13
N SER A 319 9.95 -1.08 33.88
CA SER A 319 10.95 -2.07 33.45
C SER A 319 11.45 -1.69 32.06
N THR A 320 12.67 -1.20 31.99
CA THR A 320 13.39 -0.91 30.74
C THR A 320 14.09 -2.17 30.26
N ALA A 321 13.62 -2.77 29.16
CA ALA A 321 14.40 -3.72 28.38
C ALA A 321 14.87 -3.02 27.10
N SER A 322 16.17 -2.78 27.01
CA SER A 322 16.86 -2.32 25.81
C SER A 322 16.93 -3.46 24.80
N VAL A 323 16.25 -3.32 23.66
CA VAL A 323 16.45 -4.20 22.50
C VAL A 323 17.49 -3.54 21.60
N THR A 324 18.69 -4.10 21.59
CA THR A 324 19.75 -3.75 20.63
C THR A 324 19.65 -4.72 19.46
N THR A 325 19.22 -4.25 18.29
CA THR A 325 19.30 -5.02 17.04
C THR A 325 20.65 -4.76 16.39
N THR A 326 21.56 -5.73 16.49
CA THR A 326 22.85 -5.71 15.80
C THR A 326 22.63 -6.11 14.34
N VAL A 327 22.96 -5.22 13.40
CA VAL A 327 23.02 -5.54 11.97
C VAL A 327 24.27 -6.41 11.74
N VAL A 328 24.07 -7.65 11.29
CA VAL A 328 25.17 -8.54 10.88
C VAL A 328 25.60 -8.15 9.45
N PRO A 329 26.88 -7.87 9.19
CA PRO A 329 27.33 -7.59 7.83
C PRO A 329 27.37 -8.89 7.01
N VAL A 330 26.76 -8.87 5.83
CA VAL A 330 26.87 -9.95 4.84
C VAL A 330 28.26 -9.88 4.21
N THR A 331 29.13 -10.83 4.55
CA THR A 331 30.37 -11.06 3.81
C THR A 331 30.16 -12.15 2.76
N THR A 332 30.35 -11.80 1.48
CA THR A 332 30.41 -12.77 0.38
C THR A 332 31.74 -13.53 0.43
N ALA A 333 31.71 -14.76 0.93
CA ALA A 333 32.80 -15.72 0.73
C ALA A 333 32.38 -16.75 -0.32
N ALA A 334 33.16 -16.85 -1.40
CA ALA A 334 33.00 -17.87 -2.42
C ALA A 334 33.36 -19.25 -1.85
N VAL A 335 32.43 -20.20 -1.90
CA VAL A 335 32.68 -21.61 -1.56
C VAL A 335 33.19 -22.34 -2.81
N PRO A 336 34.32 -23.08 -2.75
CA PRO A 336 34.78 -23.86 -3.89
C PRO A 336 33.91 -25.11 -4.08
N VAL A 337 33.54 -25.38 -5.33
CA VAL A 337 32.84 -26.60 -5.73
C VAL A 337 33.83 -27.76 -5.72
N THR A 338 33.66 -28.71 -4.80
CA THR A 338 34.31 -30.04 -4.87
C THR A 338 33.27 -31.10 -5.18
N THR A 339 33.41 -31.75 -6.34
CA THR A 339 32.60 -32.87 -6.79
C THR A 339 33.07 -34.15 -6.08
N ALA A 340 32.21 -34.77 -5.26
CA ALA A 340 32.44 -36.09 -4.70
C ALA A 340 31.28 -37.02 -5.06
N THR A 341 31.59 -38.11 -5.75
CA THR A 341 30.66 -39.21 -6.08
C THR A 341 30.39 -40.06 -4.84
N VAL A 342 29.11 -40.24 -4.48
CA VAL A 342 28.65 -41.10 -3.38
C VAL A 342 28.25 -42.48 -3.92
N PRO A 343 28.65 -43.61 -3.31
CA PRO A 343 28.27 -44.94 -3.76
C PRO A 343 26.84 -45.30 -3.32
N ALA A 344 26.14 -46.06 -4.16
CA ALA A 344 24.81 -46.58 -3.89
C ALA A 344 24.83 -47.64 -2.77
N THR A 345 23.94 -47.50 -1.78
CA THR A 345 23.63 -48.54 -0.81
C THR A 345 22.12 -48.80 -0.80
N THR A 346 21.75 -50.06 -1.03
CA THR A 346 20.38 -50.56 -1.04
C THR A 346 19.98 -50.93 0.39
N ALA A 347 18.94 -50.33 0.94
CA ALA A 347 18.35 -50.72 2.21
C ALA A 347 16.83 -50.90 2.06
N THR A 348 16.36 -52.09 2.35
CA THR A 348 14.94 -52.49 2.41
C THR A 348 14.34 -52.04 3.75
N VAL A 349 13.23 -51.29 3.70
CA VAL A 349 12.45 -50.89 4.89
C VAL A 349 11.23 -51.82 5.01
N PRO A 350 10.94 -52.41 6.20
CA PRO A 350 9.75 -53.23 6.38
C PRO A 350 8.50 -52.35 6.59
N ALA A 351 7.40 -52.73 5.93
CA ALA A 351 6.08 -52.12 6.11
C ALA A 351 5.50 -52.50 7.48
N THR A 352 5.06 -51.50 8.26
CA THR A 352 4.25 -51.70 9.46
C THR A 352 2.87 -51.06 9.24
N THR A 353 1.83 -51.89 9.33
CA THR A 353 0.43 -51.48 9.22
C THR A 353 -0.10 -51.19 10.61
N ALA A 354 -0.48 -49.94 10.91
CA ALA A 354 -1.15 -49.58 12.15
C ALA A 354 -2.59 -49.15 11.85
N THR A 355 -3.56 -49.91 12.36
CA THR A 355 -4.98 -49.61 12.37
C THR A 355 -5.30 -48.65 13.52
N VAL A 356 -5.90 -47.50 13.20
CA VAL A 356 -6.43 -46.56 14.20
C VAL A 356 -7.87 -46.95 14.56
N PRO A 357 -8.23 -47.13 15.84
CA PRO A 357 -9.61 -47.42 16.22
C PRO A 357 -10.47 -46.15 16.22
N ALA A 358 -11.64 -46.23 15.60
CA ALA A 358 -12.68 -45.21 15.67
C ALA A 358 -13.25 -45.15 17.09
N THR A 359 -13.29 -43.95 17.68
CA THR A 359 -14.03 -43.66 18.92
C THR A 359 -15.25 -42.83 18.58
N THR A 360 -16.43 -43.40 18.81
CA THR A 360 -17.73 -42.73 18.68
C THR A 360 -18.04 -42.05 20.01
N ALA A 361 -18.13 -40.72 20.03
CA ALA A 361 -18.61 -39.97 21.19
C ALA A 361 -20.01 -39.40 20.87
N THR A 362 -21.02 -39.92 21.56
CA THR A 362 -22.38 -39.39 21.59
C THR A 362 -22.47 -38.28 22.65
N VAL A 363 -22.88 -37.08 22.24
CA VAL A 363 -23.18 -35.95 23.14
C VAL A 363 -24.70 -35.88 23.31
N PRO A 364 -25.25 -35.87 24.54
CA PRO A 364 -26.69 -35.79 24.76
C PRO A 364 -27.20 -34.34 24.63
N VAL A 365 -28.34 -34.19 23.95
CA VAL A 365 -29.11 -32.96 23.80
C VAL A 365 -29.83 -32.66 25.12
N LEU A 366 -29.64 -31.46 25.68
CA LEU A 366 -30.53 -30.90 26.70
C LEU A 366 -31.56 -29.99 26.03
N LEU A 367 -32.84 -30.25 26.34
CA LEU A 367 -34.00 -29.56 25.83
C LEU A 367 -34.43 -28.51 26.86
N GLU A 368 -34.43 -27.23 26.51
CA GLU A 368 -35.17 -26.19 27.25
C GLU A 368 -36.11 -25.45 26.28
N THR A 369 -37.41 -25.66 26.50
CA THR A 369 -38.53 -24.80 26.10
C THR A 369 -38.36 -23.43 26.82
N ILE A 370 -38.80 -22.28 26.30
CA ILE A 370 -40.18 -21.77 26.38
C ILE A 370 -40.29 -20.44 25.57
N THR A 371 -41.48 -20.21 25.01
CA THR A 371 -42.18 -18.96 24.61
C THR A 371 -41.84 -18.21 23.31
N ALA A 372 -42.84 -18.23 22.43
CA ALA A 372 -43.05 -17.31 21.32
C ALA A 372 -43.81 -16.04 21.77
N ALA A 373 -43.51 -14.91 21.13
CA ALA A 373 -44.39 -13.75 21.01
C ALA A 373 -44.28 -13.18 19.57
N PRO A 374 -45.35 -12.61 18.99
CA PRO A 374 -45.46 -12.39 17.55
C PRO A 374 -44.99 -10.99 17.13
N LEU A 375 -44.43 -10.87 15.92
CA LEU A 375 -44.26 -9.59 15.25
C LEU A 375 -44.62 -9.69 13.77
N THR A 376 -45.68 -8.96 13.45
CA THR A 376 -46.33 -8.77 12.16
C THR A 376 -45.46 -7.89 11.26
N ILE A 377 -45.18 -8.30 10.02
CA ILE A 377 -44.63 -7.42 8.98
C ILE A 377 -45.44 -7.57 7.69
N LEU A 378 -45.80 -6.40 7.15
CA LEU A 378 -46.64 -6.12 6.00
C LEU A 378 -46.08 -6.71 4.69
N LYS A 379 -46.98 -7.25 3.86
CA LYS A 379 -46.72 -7.66 2.47
C LYS A 379 -46.85 -6.46 1.55
N GLU A 380 -45.82 -6.20 0.74
CA GLU A 380 -45.95 -5.49 -0.54
C GLU A 380 -45.31 -6.38 -1.64
N PRO A 381 -45.87 -6.41 -2.87
CA PRO A 381 -45.54 -7.42 -3.86
C PRO A 381 -44.29 -7.06 -4.67
N MET A 382 -43.30 -7.97 -4.72
CA MET A 382 -42.20 -7.92 -5.68
C MET A 382 -42.55 -8.78 -6.91
N THR A 383 -42.54 -8.14 -8.07
CA THR A 383 -42.67 -8.73 -9.40
C THR A 383 -41.54 -9.72 -9.71
N THR A 384 -41.91 -10.91 -10.18
CA THR A 384 -41.02 -11.98 -10.63
C THR A 384 -40.48 -11.70 -12.04
N SER A 385 -39.16 -11.87 -12.23
CA SER A 385 -38.59 -12.20 -13.54
C SER A 385 -37.60 -13.36 -13.36
N THR A 386 -37.90 -14.47 -14.02
CA THR A 386 -37.15 -15.73 -13.96
C THR A 386 -35.88 -15.68 -14.82
N PHE A 387 -34.72 -16.00 -14.24
CA PHE A 387 -33.55 -16.49 -14.97
C PHE A 387 -33.19 -17.89 -14.46
N LEU A 388 -33.08 -18.84 -15.38
CA LEU A 388 -32.63 -20.20 -15.14
C LEU A 388 -31.10 -20.22 -14.98
N VAL A 389 -30.61 -20.72 -13.84
CA VAL A 389 -29.21 -21.14 -13.66
C VAL A 389 -29.21 -22.62 -13.35
N THR A 390 -28.64 -23.42 -14.24
CA THR A 390 -28.39 -24.85 -14.06
C THR A 390 -27.11 -25.05 -13.25
N ASN A 391 -27.22 -25.73 -12.10
CA ASN A 391 -26.10 -26.22 -11.30
C ASN A 391 -25.67 -27.62 -11.80
N THR A 392 -24.39 -27.80 -12.12
CA THR A 392 -23.78 -29.13 -12.25
C THR A 392 -22.55 -29.24 -11.35
N THR A 393 -22.63 -30.13 -10.38
CA THR A 393 -21.56 -30.59 -9.50
C THR A 393 -20.65 -31.59 -10.24
N PHE A 394 -19.32 -31.41 -10.17
CA PHE A 394 -18.34 -32.40 -10.61
C PHE A 394 -17.70 -33.11 -9.40
N PRO A 395 -17.66 -34.45 -9.34
CA PRO A 395 -16.81 -35.19 -8.42
C PRO A 395 -15.38 -35.32 -8.98
N MET A 396 -14.39 -35.20 -8.09
CA MET A 396 -12.98 -35.49 -8.39
C MET A 396 -12.73 -36.99 -8.56
N THR A 397 -12.04 -37.36 -9.63
CA THR A 397 -11.28 -38.61 -9.74
C THR A 397 -9.85 -38.30 -10.21
N THR A 398 -8.87 -38.80 -9.45
CA THR A 398 -7.44 -38.74 -9.81
C THR A 398 -7.07 -39.94 -10.68
N SER A 399 -6.43 -39.71 -11.84
CA SER A 399 -5.61 -40.75 -12.47
C SER A 399 -4.39 -40.18 -13.19
N ILE A 400 -3.27 -40.85 -12.96
CA ILE A 400 -1.91 -40.59 -13.44
C ILE A 400 -1.83 -40.69 -14.97
N ALA A 401 -1.07 -39.78 -15.59
CA ALA A 401 -0.80 -39.75 -17.03
C ALA A 401 0.24 -40.81 -17.46
N PRO A 402 0.03 -41.51 -18.58
CA PRO A 402 1.11 -42.02 -19.41
C PRO A 402 1.40 -41.05 -20.57
N LYS A 403 2.69 -40.84 -20.84
CA LYS A 403 3.20 -40.17 -22.05
C LYS A 403 2.86 -41.01 -23.29
N THR A 404 2.25 -40.39 -24.28
CA THR A 404 2.20 -40.89 -25.66
C THR A 404 2.46 -39.75 -26.63
N ALA A 405 3.48 -39.92 -27.47
CA ALA A 405 3.82 -39.01 -28.56
C ALA A 405 2.79 -39.16 -29.70
N TYR A 406 2.36 -38.03 -30.27
CA TYR A 406 1.59 -38.02 -31.51
C TYR A 406 2.21 -37.05 -32.52
N THR A 407 2.43 -37.59 -33.71
CA THR A 407 2.90 -36.95 -34.94
C THR A 407 1.86 -35.98 -35.50
N LEU A 408 2.32 -34.81 -35.96
CA LEU A 408 1.51 -33.79 -36.64
C LEU A 408 1.09 -34.26 -38.05
N PRO A 409 -0.18 -34.11 -38.44
CA PRO A 409 -0.55 -33.95 -39.84
C PRO A 409 -0.57 -32.44 -40.19
N GLN A 410 0.19 -32.06 -41.21
CA GLN A 410 0.04 -30.77 -41.88
C GLN A 410 -1.30 -30.72 -42.62
N THR A 411 -2.06 -29.64 -42.41
CA THR A 411 -3.11 -29.22 -43.34
C THR A 411 -3.00 -27.73 -43.61
N THR A 412 -2.86 -27.42 -44.89
CA THR A 412 -2.81 -26.08 -45.47
C THR A 412 -4.23 -25.51 -45.58
N SER A 413 -4.41 -24.25 -45.23
CA SER A 413 -5.56 -23.48 -45.69
C SER A 413 -5.21 -22.02 -45.92
N ALA A 414 -5.58 -21.56 -47.11
CA ALA A 414 -5.25 -20.28 -47.70
C ALA A 414 -6.06 -19.13 -47.08
N VAL A 415 -5.39 -17.99 -46.91
CA VAL A 415 -5.99 -16.72 -46.46
C VAL A 415 -6.44 -15.93 -47.69
N PRO A 416 -7.70 -15.45 -47.77
CA PRO A 416 -8.06 -14.45 -48.77
C PRO A 416 -7.57 -13.07 -48.32
N ILE A 417 -6.70 -12.49 -49.12
CA ILE A 417 -6.26 -11.09 -49.03
C ILE A 417 -7.43 -10.21 -49.52
N THR A 418 -7.87 -9.27 -48.68
CA THR A 418 -8.71 -8.15 -49.11
C THR A 418 -7.88 -6.87 -49.03
N THR A 419 -7.71 -6.24 -50.19
CA THR A 419 -7.04 -4.95 -50.39
C THR A 419 -7.97 -3.80 -49.99
N PRO A 420 -7.48 -2.70 -49.38
CA PRO A 420 -8.24 -1.47 -49.27
C PRO A 420 -8.16 -0.68 -50.58
N ALA A 421 -9.32 -0.26 -51.09
CA ALA A 421 -9.44 0.64 -52.22
C ALA A 421 -9.03 2.07 -51.84
N SER A 422 -8.26 2.68 -52.73
CA SER A 422 -7.88 4.09 -52.75
C SER A 422 -9.07 4.99 -53.08
N GLN A 423 -9.19 6.12 -52.38
CA GLN A 423 -9.88 7.29 -52.92
C GLN A 423 -9.20 8.58 -52.43
N ASP A 424 -8.57 9.24 -53.40
CA ASP A 424 -8.10 10.61 -53.37
C ASP A 424 -9.25 11.59 -53.12
N TRP A 425 -8.99 12.64 -52.32
CA TRP A 425 -9.53 13.97 -52.61
C TRP A 425 -8.51 15.05 -52.27
N LEU A 426 -8.40 15.97 -53.22
CA LEU A 426 -7.46 17.07 -53.38
C LEU A 426 -7.69 18.24 -52.42
N SER A 427 -6.61 19.00 -52.31
CA SER A 427 -6.43 20.41 -51.94
C SER A 427 -7.55 21.40 -52.30
N ASP A 428 -7.79 22.37 -51.40
CA ASP A 428 -7.79 23.83 -51.68
C ASP A 428 -7.96 24.59 -50.34
N SER A 429 -6.97 25.37 -49.88
CA SER A 429 -6.74 26.80 -50.11
C SER A 429 -7.63 27.77 -49.29
N SER A 430 -6.97 28.44 -48.35
CA SER A 430 -6.98 29.91 -48.15
C SER A 430 -8.25 30.66 -47.66
N ILE A 431 -7.95 31.64 -46.77
CA ILE A 431 -8.61 32.94 -46.54
C ILE A 431 -9.56 33.07 -45.31
N MET A 432 -9.14 34.04 -44.47
CA MET A 432 -9.74 34.74 -43.32
C MET A 432 -9.76 34.09 -41.95
#